data_AF-M3GZB0-F1
#
_entry.id   AF-M3GZB0-F1
#
_cell.length_a   1.000
_cell.length_b   1.000
_cell.length_c   1.000
_cell.angle_alpha   90.00
_cell.angle_beta   90.00
_cell.angle_gamma   90.00
#
_symmetry.space_group_name_H-M   'P 1'
#
loop_
_entity.id
_entity.type
_entity.pdbx_description
1 polymer ?
#
loop_
_entity_poly.entity_id
_entity_poly.type
_entity_poly.pdbx_seq_one_letter_code
_entity_poly.pdbx_strand_id
1 'polypeptide(L)'
;MKHTVYLILLLFFVTVFQLNGKSISASCTLNGVKLYGKVKVVKIGEDFKVEVVRAGEDLKVETGVINPDSCGRWQFVNIGEDFKIRYVDLDSDFKIRHVRSGAGIP
;
A
#
# COMPACT_ATOMS: atom_id res chain seq x y z
N MET A 1 37.66 -26.51 19.45
CA MET A 1 38.10 -25.31 18.70
C MET A 1 37.46 -25.19 17.33
N LYS A 2 37.52 -26.22 16.45
CA LYS A 2 36.88 -26.17 15.12
C LYS A 2 35.34 -26.10 15.18
N HIS A 3 34.70 -26.87 16.07
CA HIS A 3 33.25 -26.82 16.30
C HIS A 3 32.77 -25.48 16.87
N THR A 4 33.59 -24.84 17.71
CA THR A 4 33.29 -23.52 18.29
C THR A 4 33.33 -22.42 17.23
N VAL A 5 34.19 -22.57 16.20
CA VAL A 5 34.24 -21.66 15.03
C VAL A 5 33.01 -21.84 14.13
N TYR A 6 32.54 -23.07 13.89
CA TYR A 6 31.32 -23.30 13.10
C TYR A 6 30.05 -22.78 13.78
N LEU A 7 29.97 -22.84 15.12
CA LEU A 7 28.84 -22.32 15.88
C LEU A 7 28.76 -20.78 15.85
N ILE A 8 29.93 -20.11 15.81
CA ILE A 8 30.04 -18.64 15.69
C ILE A 8 29.79 -18.18 14.24
N LEU A 9 30.14 -19.00 13.24
CA LEU A 9 29.86 -18.73 11.82
C LEU A 9 28.36 -18.86 11.47
N LEU A 10 27.63 -19.73 12.17
CA LEU A 10 26.17 -19.91 12.01
C LEU A 10 25.36 -18.77 12.65
N LEU A 11 25.89 -18.08 13.66
CA LEU A 11 25.26 -16.93 14.31
C LEU A 11 25.39 -15.62 13.53
N PHE A 12 26.23 -15.58 12.48
CA PHE A 12 26.39 -14.40 11.60
C PHE A 12 25.46 -14.41 10.38
N PHE A 13 24.70 -15.49 10.13
CA PHE A 13 23.73 -15.55 9.02
C PHE A 13 22.33 -15.05 9.39
N VAL A 14 22.13 -14.60 10.63
CA VAL A 14 20.91 -13.91 11.08
C VAL A 14 21.08 -12.40 10.91
N THR A 15 21.66 -11.96 9.79
CA THR A 15 21.71 -10.52 9.48
C THR A 15 20.38 -10.13 8.85
N VAL A 16 19.48 -9.70 9.73
CA VAL A 16 18.50 -8.65 9.49
C VAL A 16 17.60 -8.91 8.28
N PHE A 17 16.56 -9.73 8.47
CA PHE A 17 15.32 -9.53 7.74
C PHE A 17 14.78 -8.15 8.12
N GLN A 18 15.20 -7.13 7.38
CA GLN A 18 14.55 -5.83 7.43
C GLN A 18 13.14 -6.03 6.86
N LEU A 19 12.17 -6.24 7.77
CA LEU A 19 10.76 -6.06 7.48
C LEU A 19 10.53 -4.56 7.23
N ASN A 20 10.96 -4.07 6.08
CA ASN A 20 10.50 -2.79 5.55
C ASN A 20 9.06 -3.00 5.07
N GLY A 21 8.16 -3.26 6.01
CA GLY A 21 6.72 -3.16 5.77
C GLY A 21 6.45 -1.73 5.36
N LYS A 22 6.09 -1.54 4.10
CA LYS A 22 5.91 -0.22 3.51
C LYS A 22 4.58 0.33 4.02
N SER A 23 4.63 1.06 5.13
CA SER A 23 3.43 1.59 5.77
C SER A 23 2.98 2.89 5.11
N ILE A 24 1.67 3.12 5.13
CA ILE A 24 1.09 4.41 4.79
C ILE A 24 1.44 5.38 5.92
N SER A 25 2.07 6.50 5.58
CA SER A 25 2.45 7.50 6.58
C SER A 25 1.24 8.26 7.11
N ALA A 26 1.41 8.94 8.25
CA ALA A 26 0.37 9.77 8.85
C ALA A 26 -0.15 10.91 7.93
N SER A 27 0.63 11.31 6.92
CA SER A 27 0.23 12.28 5.90
C SER A 27 -0.58 11.66 4.74
N CYS A 28 -0.99 10.40 4.88
CA CYS A 28 -1.69 9.62 3.85
C CYS A 28 -0.86 9.50 2.56
N THR A 29 0.42 9.21 2.72
CA THR A 29 1.33 8.99 1.59
C THR A 29 2.03 7.66 1.67
N LEU A 30 2.28 7.07 0.50
CA LEU A 30 3.13 5.90 0.31
C LEU A 30 4.11 6.23 -0.81
N ASN A 31 5.41 6.12 -0.58
CA ASN A 31 6.46 6.61 -1.51
C ASN A 31 6.34 8.07 -1.91
N GLY A 32 5.84 8.92 -1.00
CA GLY A 32 5.59 10.33 -1.31
C GLY A 32 4.39 10.60 -2.22
N VAL A 33 3.67 9.56 -2.68
CA VAL A 33 2.42 9.72 -3.42
C VAL A 33 1.26 9.79 -2.43
N LYS A 34 0.39 10.77 -2.61
CA LYS A 34 -0.85 10.92 -1.84
C LYS A 34 -1.84 9.83 -2.24
N LEU A 35 -2.43 9.14 -1.26
CA LEU A 35 -3.41 8.08 -1.50
C LEU A 35 -4.84 8.60 -1.56
N TYR A 36 -5.01 9.74 -2.23
CA TYR A 36 -6.27 10.39 -2.54
C TYR A 36 -6.13 11.19 -3.83
N GLY A 37 -7.24 11.41 -4.51
CA GLY A 37 -7.25 12.12 -5.79
C GLY A 37 -7.94 11.33 -6.90
N LYS A 38 -7.55 11.64 -8.12
CA LYS A 38 -7.96 10.96 -9.35
C LYS A 38 -7.14 9.69 -9.53
N VAL A 39 -7.81 8.55 -9.59
CA VAL A 39 -7.16 7.23 -9.65
C VAL A 39 -7.51 6.55 -10.96
N LYS A 40 -6.51 5.96 -11.62
CA LYS A 40 -6.74 5.15 -12.82
C LYS A 40 -6.41 3.69 -12.54
N VAL A 41 -7.34 2.81 -12.90
CA VAL A 41 -7.12 1.35 -12.83
C VAL A 41 -6.43 0.89 -14.11
N VAL A 42 -5.31 0.19 -14.00
CA VAL A 42 -4.51 -0.30 -15.12
C VAL A 42 -4.16 -1.79 -14.99
N LYS A 43 -3.73 -2.39 -16.11
CA LYS A 43 -3.25 -3.77 -16.15
C LYS A 43 -1.72 -3.89 -16.00
N ILE A 44 -0.97 -2.89 -16.43
CA ILE A 44 0.50 -2.82 -16.38
C ILE A 44 0.88 -1.34 -16.20
N GLY A 45 1.97 -1.09 -15.47
CA GLY A 45 2.52 0.26 -15.27
C GLY A 45 1.81 1.01 -14.15
N GLU A 46 1.29 0.28 -13.17
CA GLU A 46 0.75 0.83 -11.94
C GLU A 46 1.82 1.47 -11.07
N ASP A 47 1.41 2.46 -10.26
CA ASP A 47 2.22 2.95 -9.15
C ASP A 47 2.08 2.04 -7.93
N PHE A 48 0.91 1.41 -7.76
CA PHE A 48 0.60 0.53 -6.64
C PHE A 48 -0.24 -0.69 -7.04
N LYS A 49 0.14 -1.84 -6.50
CA LYS A 49 -0.71 -3.03 -6.39
C LYS A 49 -1.61 -2.93 -5.17
N VAL A 50 -2.91 -3.11 -5.37
CA VAL A 50 -3.93 -2.94 -4.32
C VAL A 50 -4.76 -4.20 -4.16
N GLU A 51 -4.85 -4.71 -2.93
CA GLU A 51 -5.77 -5.79 -2.57
C GLU A 51 -7.05 -5.21 -1.93
N VAL A 52 -8.22 -5.70 -2.33
CA VAL A 52 -9.49 -5.29 -1.72
C VAL A 52 -9.90 -6.31 -0.67
N VAL A 53 -10.05 -5.86 0.58
CA VAL A 53 -10.35 -6.73 1.73
C VAL A 53 -11.64 -6.34 2.45
N ARG A 54 -12.16 -7.27 3.26
CA ARG A 54 -13.34 -7.04 4.11
C ARG A 54 -13.00 -6.49 5.50
N ALA A 55 -11.78 -6.74 5.99
CA ALA A 55 -11.25 -6.25 7.26
C ALA A 55 -9.72 -6.36 7.25
N GLY A 56 -9.04 -5.62 8.14
CA GLY A 56 -7.58 -5.57 8.17
C GLY A 56 -7.00 -4.76 7.01
N GLU A 57 -7.74 -3.74 6.57
CA GLU A 57 -7.28 -2.78 5.57
C GLU A 57 -6.19 -1.86 6.12
N ASP A 58 -5.38 -1.32 5.22
CA ASP A 58 -4.44 -0.22 5.51
C ASP A 58 -5.08 1.15 5.21
N LEU A 59 -6.08 1.18 4.31
CA LEU A 59 -6.76 2.41 3.88
C LEU A 59 -8.26 2.15 3.64
N LYS A 60 -9.11 2.98 4.25
CA LYS A 60 -10.54 3.05 3.94
C LYS A 60 -10.75 3.96 2.73
N VAL A 61 -11.38 3.43 1.68
CA VAL A 61 -11.56 4.15 0.41
C VAL A 61 -13.04 4.49 0.16
N GLU A 62 -13.32 5.78 0.00
CA GLU A 62 -14.61 6.30 -0.47
C GLU A 62 -14.50 6.67 -1.95
N THR A 63 -15.40 6.15 -2.77
CA THR A 63 -15.38 6.31 -4.23
C THR A 63 -16.50 7.21 -4.71
N GLY A 64 -16.32 7.90 -5.83
CA GLY A 64 -17.37 8.72 -6.45
C GLY A 64 -17.47 10.14 -5.86
N VAL A 65 -16.43 10.56 -5.12
CA VAL A 65 -16.31 11.91 -4.60
C VAL A 65 -15.95 12.86 -5.75
N ILE A 66 -16.71 13.96 -5.88
CA ILE A 66 -16.49 14.96 -6.95
C ILE A 66 -15.15 15.69 -6.73
N ASN A 67 -14.79 15.96 -5.48
CA ASN A 67 -13.52 16.56 -5.09
C ASN A 67 -12.75 15.63 -4.13
N PRO A 68 -11.89 14.73 -4.65
CA PRO A 68 -11.15 13.76 -3.85
C PRO A 68 -9.91 14.39 -3.18
N ASP A 69 -10.10 15.38 -2.30
CA ASP A 69 -9.01 16.21 -1.74
C ASP A 69 -8.48 15.75 -0.36
N SER A 70 -8.96 14.62 0.14
CA SER A 70 -8.56 14.09 1.44
C SER A 70 -8.35 12.57 1.44
N CYS A 71 -7.61 12.10 2.44
CA CYS A 71 -7.11 10.72 2.53
C CYS A 71 -8.18 9.66 2.22
N GLY A 72 -7.86 8.73 1.30
CA GLY A 72 -8.76 7.63 0.94
C GLY A 72 -9.96 8.05 0.07
N ARG A 73 -10.11 9.31 -0.32
CA ARG A 73 -11.17 9.72 -1.27
C ARG A 73 -10.65 9.57 -2.69
N TRP A 74 -11.28 8.68 -3.46
CA TRP A 74 -10.86 8.34 -4.81
C TRP A 74 -11.93 8.70 -5.83
N GLN A 75 -11.50 9.36 -6.90
CA GLN A 75 -12.30 9.56 -8.11
C GLN A 75 -11.69 8.73 -9.23
N PHE A 76 -12.37 7.71 -9.71
CA PHE A 76 -11.83 6.91 -10.81
C PHE A 76 -11.95 7.64 -12.15
N VAL A 77 -10.84 7.72 -12.89
CA VAL A 77 -10.75 8.42 -14.18
C VAL A 77 -9.97 7.59 -15.22
N ASN A 78 -10.15 7.94 -16.50
CA ASN A 78 -9.39 7.34 -17.61
C ASN A 78 -8.21 8.21 -18.07
N ILE A 79 -8.22 9.52 -17.79
CA ILE A 79 -7.19 10.49 -18.19
C ILE A 79 -7.05 11.53 -17.06
N GLY A 80 -5.82 12.00 -16.81
CA GLY A 80 -5.53 13.05 -15.84
C GLY A 80 -5.54 12.52 -14.41
N GLU A 81 -5.13 11.28 -14.24
CA GLU A 81 -4.93 10.63 -12.95
C GLU A 81 -3.76 11.25 -12.17
N ASP A 82 -3.89 11.27 -10.85
CA ASP A 82 -2.81 11.59 -9.93
C ASP A 82 -1.92 10.37 -9.69
N PHE A 83 -2.49 9.16 -9.70
CA PHE A 83 -1.77 7.89 -9.64
C PHE A 83 -2.59 6.73 -10.24
N LYS A 84 -1.89 5.62 -10.52
CA LYS A 84 -2.44 4.40 -11.09
C LYS A 84 -2.40 3.25 -10.10
N ILE A 85 -3.45 2.45 -10.08
CA ILE A 85 -3.51 1.21 -9.31
C ILE A 85 -3.72 0.01 -10.21
N ARG A 86 -3.25 -1.15 -9.75
CA ARG A 86 -3.65 -2.45 -10.28
C ARG A 86 -4.21 -3.30 -9.15
N TYR A 87 -5.40 -3.84 -9.34
CA TYR A 87 -5.96 -4.79 -8.39
C TYR A 87 -5.23 -6.13 -8.47
N VAL A 88 -4.94 -6.71 -7.31
CA VAL A 88 -4.31 -8.02 -7.14
C VAL A 88 -4.94 -8.77 -5.97
N ASP A 89 -4.85 -10.09 -5.97
CA ASP A 89 -5.34 -10.92 -4.86
C ASP A 89 -4.26 -11.20 -3.80
N LEU A 90 -2.98 -11.07 -4.15
CA LEU A 90 -1.82 -11.32 -3.29
C LEU A 90 -0.66 -10.40 -3.68
N ASP A 91 0.30 -10.24 -2.77
CA ASP A 91 1.52 -9.43 -2.98
C ASP A 91 1.21 -7.95 -3.34
N SER A 92 0.17 -7.40 -2.70
CA SER A 92 -0.20 -5.99 -2.80
C SER A 92 0.74 -5.10 -2.01
N ASP A 93 0.91 -3.85 -2.45
CA ASP A 93 1.63 -2.82 -1.70
C ASP A 93 0.85 -2.36 -0.47
N PHE A 94 -0.49 -2.32 -0.55
CA PHE A 94 -1.39 -2.05 0.58
C PHE A 94 -2.81 -2.57 0.30
N LYS A 95 -3.57 -2.75 1.38
CA LYS A 95 -4.95 -3.25 1.38
C LYS A 95 -5.94 -2.10 1.52
N ILE A 96 -7.00 -2.13 0.71
CA ILE A 96 -8.11 -1.19 0.83
C ILE A 96 -9.39 -1.88 1.27
N ARG A 97 -10.24 -1.11 1.97
CA ARG A 97 -11.65 -1.46 2.15
C ARG A 97 -12.53 -0.33 1.66
N HIS A 98 -13.46 -0.65 0.78
CA HIS A 98 -14.44 0.33 0.31
C HIS A 98 -15.44 0.68 1.42
N VAL A 99 -15.68 1.97 1.61
CA VAL A 99 -16.61 2.50 2.62
C VAL A 99 -17.54 3.54 1.99
N ARG A 100 -18.72 3.73 2.59
CA ARG A 100 -19.64 4.81 2.23
C ARG A 100 -19.22 6.18 2.78
N SER A 101 -18.57 6.19 3.93
CA SER A 101 -18.10 7.39 4.64
C SER A 101 -17.01 7.00 5.64
N GLY A 102 -16.22 7.97 6.10
CA GLY A 102 -15.07 7.74 6.98
C GLY A 102 -13.85 7.19 6.25
N ALA A 103 -13.56 7.74 5.05
CA ALA A 103 -12.33 7.47 4.35
C ALA A 103 -11.10 7.91 5.17
N GLY A 104 -9.98 7.24 4.96
CA GLY A 104 -8.73 7.54 5.65
C GLY A 104 -8.00 6.31 6.15
N ILE A 105 -6.90 6.55 6.86
CA ILE A 105 -6.16 5.50 7.58
C ILE A 105 -7.05 4.99 8.73
N PRO A 106 -7.15 3.67 8.96
CA PRO A 106 -8.05 3.07 9.93
C PRO A 106 -8.05 3.63 11.34
#